data_AF-A0A366H2B5-F1
#
_entry.id   AF-A0A366H2B5-F1
#
_cell.length_a   1.000
_cell.length_b   1.000
_cell.length_c   1.000
_cell.angle_alpha   90.00
_cell.angle_beta   90.00
_cell.angle_gamma   90.00
#
_symmetry.space_group_name_H-M   'P 1'
#
loop_
_entity.id
_entity.type
_entity.pdbx_description
1 polymer ?
#
loop_
_entity_poly.entity_id
_entity_poly.type
_entity_poly.pdbx_seq_one_letter_code
_entity_poly.pdbx_strand_id
1 'polypeptide(L)'
;MKHMGLRMNRNSEGSSMETETVEVRSGSHVASVPVPVKTLRLLPHHLRARRRDGGYALILVLAAIGLMTFTVIPLVNYMSDSIEENGMHGLRFRALHLAECGIAVGLHPQVRPGDPVLKQTLGSDSGFTVTISSEGARIPINYITDSRFREIIYNLFILWRLTPQEAETAVDGLADWVDTDSQMRTYGAESDYYKERGYADFPRNQGFGSLDEMILAKGMDAVERMKPDWRTYFSTYGDGYIDLNYAPQEILMAVADVEENAAQSLIRERSGADGIPGTEDDKTLQLNQATQLLGMDGQEAQSLNSILTADHLTRRVESVGRIGESTYKVVVIARRQDDGSLNYLARFEE
;
A
#
# COMPACT_ATOMS: atom_id res chain seq x y z
N MET A 1 -20.35 -65.31 14.98
CA MET A 1 -20.95 -65.88 13.75
C MET A 1 -20.95 -64.77 12.71
N LYS A 2 -20.37 -64.81 11.52
CA LYS A 2 -19.70 -65.79 10.63
C LYS A 2 -18.83 -64.88 9.70
N HIS A 3 -17.54 -65.16 9.48
CA HIS A 3 -16.94 -65.63 8.20
C HIS A 3 -17.56 -65.01 6.94
N MET A 4 -16.86 -64.51 5.90
CA MET A 4 -15.68 -64.95 5.13
C MET A 4 -15.60 -63.92 3.95
N GLY A 5 -14.56 -63.68 3.15
CA GLY A 5 -13.31 -64.35 2.84
C GLY A 5 -12.58 -63.63 1.68
N LEU A 6 -11.32 -64.04 1.50
CA LEU A 6 -10.27 -63.62 0.57
C LEU A 6 -10.58 -63.59 -0.94
N ARG A 7 -9.78 -62.80 -1.68
CA ARG A 7 -8.92 -63.13 -2.86
C ARG A 7 -8.13 -61.85 -3.23
N MET A 8 -6.80 -61.72 -3.25
CA MET A 8 -5.61 -62.50 -3.66
C MET A 8 -5.45 -62.64 -5.18
N ASN A 9 -4.48 -61.89 -5.75
CA ASN A 9 -3.69 -62.19 -6.95
C ASN A 9 -2.46 -61.24 -6.92
N ARG A 10 -1.25 -61.62 -6.45
CA ARG A 10 -0.16 -62.35 -7.13
C ARG A 10 -0.03 -62.07 -8.63
N ASN A 11 1.04 -61.37 -9.01
CA ASN A 11 1.90 -61.80 -10.09
C ASN A 11 3.36 -61.58 -9.70
N SER A 12 4.15 -62.62 -9.93
CA SER A 12 5.54 -62.83 -9.60
C SER A 12 6.24 -63.27 -10.88
N GLU A 13 7.40 -62.69 -11.18
CA GLU A 13 8.49 -63.23 -12.03
C GLU A 13 9.60 -62.17 -11.92
N GLY A 14 10.81 -62.40 -11.41
CA GLY A 14 11.56 -63.64 -11.24
C GLY A 14 12.56 -63.82 -12.38
N SER A 15 13.73 -63.18 -12.30
CA SER A 15 14.93 -63.65 -12.99
C SER A 15 16.18 -63.20 -12.23
N SER A 16 16.89 -64.18 -11.68
CA SER A 16 18.06 -64.10 -10.82
C SER A 16 19.38 -64.17 -11.59
N MET A 17 20.37 -63.45 -11.04
CA MET A 17 21.82 -63.70 -10.91
C MET A 17 22.56 -64.53 -11.97
N GLU A 18 23.74 -64.03 -12.38
CA GLU A 18 25.00 -64.72 -12.01
C GLU A 18 26.22 -63.80 -12.15
N THR A 19 27.00 -63.74 -11.08
CA THR A 19 28.37 -63.23 -11.00
C THR A 19 29.31 -64.43 -11.00
N GLU A 20 30.31 -64.45 -11.87
CA GLU A 20 31.41 -65.40 -11.76
C GLU A 20 32.75 -64.71 -12.10
N THR A 21 33.68 -64.77 -11.16
CA THR A 21 35.09 -64.39 -11.28
C THR A 21 35.93 -65.64 -11.03
N VAL A 22 36.86 -65.97 -11.93
CA VAL A 22 37.95 -66.92 -11.66
C VAL A 22 39.25 -66.49 -12.39
N GLU A 23 40.37 -66.55 -11.66
CA GLU A 23 41.75 -66.23 -12.05
C GLU A 23 42.53 -67.39 -12.76
N VAL A 24 43.38 -67.00 -13.73
CA VAL A 24 44.83 -67.30 -13.96
C VAL A 24 45.42 -68.73 -13.77
N ARG A 25 46.05 -69.31 -14.82
CA ARG A 25 47.52 -69.59 -14.95
C ARG A 25 47.95 -70.54 -16.12
N SER A 26 48.96 -70.06 -16.87
CA SER A 26 50.26 -70.67 -17.25
C SER A 26 50.39 -71.90 -18.18
N GLY A 27 51.25 -71.77 -19.22
CA GLY A 27 51.91 -72.86 -19.94
C GLY A 27 52.77 -72.39 -21.13
N SER A 28 54.07 -72.71 -21.15
CA SER A 28 55.16 -72.09 -21.95
C SER A 28 55.89 -73.05 -22.91
N HIS A 29 56.80 -72.49 -23.76
CA HIS A 29 57.96 -73.04 -24.53
C HIS A 29 57.77 -73.09 -26.07
N VAL A 30 58.42 -72.27 -26.94
CA VAL A 30 59.84 -71.98 -27.30
C VAL A 30 60.46 -72.94 -28.33
N ALA A 31 60.81 -72.43 -29.52
CA ALA A 31 62.02 -72.78 -30.30
C ALA A 31 62.24 -71.79 -31.49
N SER A 32 63.50 -71.56 -31.86
CA SER A 32 64.01 -70.39 -32.59
C SER A 32 64.96 -70.73 -33.77
N VAL A 33 64.89 -69.94 -34.87
CA VAL A 33 66.01 -69.46 -35.77
C VAL A 33 66.60 -70.48 -36.79
N PRO A 34 67.20 -70.14 -38.00
CA PRO A 34 67.70 -68.85 -38.57
C PRO A 34 67.34 -68.46 -40.05
N VAL A 35 67.87 -67.28 -40.42
CA VAL A 35 67.85 -66.41 -41.64
C VAL A 35 69.12 -66.68 -42.52
N PRO A 36 69.25 -66.45 -43.88
CA PRO A 36 69.62 -65.13 -44.49
C PRO A 36 69.23 -64.85 -45.99
N VAL A 37 68.84 -63.61 -46.37
CA VAL A 37 69.57 -62.43 -46.95
C VAL A 37 69.81 -62.41 -48.48
N LYS A 38 69.31 -61.34 -49.14
CA LYS A 38 70.02 -60.37 -50.05
C LYS A 38 69.01 -59.32 -50.57
N THR A 39 69.03 -58.05 -50.13
CA THR A 39 69.71 -56.84 -50.71
C THR A 39 69.37 -56.55 -52.18
N LEU A 40 69.11 -55.34 -52.70
CA LEU A 40 69.47 -53.93 -52.42
C LEU A 40 68.56 -53.05 -53.36
N ARG A 41 68.12 -51.79 -53.14
CA ARG A 41 68.79 -50.45 -53.27
C ARG A 41 67.66 -49.39 -53.34
N LEU A 42 67.50 -48.42 -52.41
CA LEU A 42 67.90 -46.97 -52.44
C LEU A 42 67.38 -46.18 -53.68
N LEU A 43 66.76 -44.98 -53.64
CA LEU A 43 66.70 -43.85 -52.68
C LEU A 43 65.64 -42.79 -53.18
N PRO A 44 65.47 -41.57 -52.59
CA PRO A 44 64.20 -41.04 -52.04
C PRO A 44 63.53 -39.93 -52.88
N HIS A 45 62.39 -39.37 -52.43
CA HIS A 45 62.21 -37.92 -52.20
C HIS A 45 60.79 -37.51 -51.71
N HIS A 46 60.79 -36.73 -50.63
CA HIS A 46 59.86 -35.63 -50.24
C HIS A 46 58.44 -35.90 -49.69
N LEU A 47 58.37 -35.70 -48.37
CA LEU A 47 57.20 -35.23 -47.60
C LEU A 47 56.56 -33.98 -48.23
N ARG A 48 55.23 -34.02 -48.46
CA ARG A 48 54.27 -32.93 -48.16
C ARG A 48 52.86 -33.33 -48.62
N ALA A 49 52.12 -34.00 -47.74
CA ALA A 49 50.66 -33.89 -47.71
C ALA A 49 50.29 -33.01 -46.52
N ARG A 50 50.25 -31.69 -46.75
CA ARG A 50 49.66 -30.75 -45.80
C ARG A 50 48.14 -30.89 -45.89
N ARG A 51 47.55 -31.85 -45.17
CA ARG A 51 46.12 -31.78 -44.86
C ARG A 51 45.92 -30.75 -43.75
N ARG A 52 45.27 -29.65 -44.10
CA ARG A 52 44.81 -28.60 -43.19
C ARG A 52 43.50 -29.07 -42.53
N ASP A 53 43.57 -30.01 -41.59
CA ASP A 53 42.40 -30.45 -40.82
C ASP A 53 42.45 -29.89 -39.40
N GLY A 54 42.45 -28.56 -39.26
CA GLY A 54 42.56 -27.89 -37.95
C GLY A 54 41.93 -26.49 -37.86
N GLY A 55 41.14 -26.06 -38.85
CA GLY A 55 40.47 -24.74 -38.85
C GLY A 55 38.99 -24.79 -38.48
N TYR A 56 38.28 -25.86 -38.85
CA TYR A 56 36.82 -25.94 -38.70
C TYR A 56 36.38 -26.28 -37.28
N ALA A 57 37.16 -27.07 -36.53
CA ALA A 57 36.84 -27.41 -35.14
C ALA A 57 36.82 -26.17 -34.23
N LEU A 58 37.79 -25.26 -34.39
CA LEU A 58 37.83 -24.01 -33.64
C LEU A 58 36.63 -23.11 -33.97
N ILE A 59 36.25 -23.03 -35.25
CA ILE A 59 35.09 -22.25 -35.68
C ILE A 59 33.79 -22.84 -35.14
N LEU A 60 33.64 -24.16 -35.12
CA LEU A 60 32.47 -24.84 -34.53
C LEU A 60 32.39 -24.63 -33.03
N VAL A 61 33.51 -24.68 -32.31
CA VAL A 61 33.55 -24.39 -30.87
C VAL A 61 33.21 -22.93 -30.60
N LEU A 62 33.77 -21.99 -31.37
CA LEU A 62 33.43 -20.57 -31.24
C LEU A 62 31.96 -20.28 -31.58
N ALA A 63 31.40 -20.94 -32.60
CA ALA A 63 29.99 -20.83 -32.95
C ALA A 63 29.09 -21.41 -31.85
N ALA A 64 29.46 -22.56 -31.27
CA ALA A 64 28.73 -23.17 -30.17
C ALA A 64 28.78 -22.29 -28.90
N ILE A 65 29.94 -21.71 -28.58
CA ILE A 65 30.10 -20.77 -27.47
C ILE A 65 29.28 -19.50 -27.75
N GLY A 66 29.31 -18.95 -28.96
CA GLY A 66 28.52 -17.78 -29.33
C GLY A 66 27.01 -18.01 -29.18
N LEU A 67 26.52 -19.17 -29.62
CA LEU A 67 25.11 -19.55 -29.50
C LEU A 67 24.71 -19.81 -28.03
N MET A 68 25.56 -20.49 -27.26
CA MET A 68 25.39 -20.65 -25.81
C MET A 68 25.34 -19.29 -25.11
N THR A 69 26.28 -18.40 -25.35
CA THR A 69 26.30 -17.07 -24.72
C THR A 69 25.06 -16.24 -25.07
N PHE A 70 24.64 -16.30 -26.34
CA PHE A 70 23.44 -15.60 -26.80
C PHE A 70 22.14 -16.13 -26.17
N THR A 71 22.10 -17.42 -25.80
CA THR A 71 20.90 -18.03 -25.21
C THR A 71 20.90 -18.00 -23.69
N VAL A 72 22.05 -18.21 -23.07
CA VAL A 72 22.22 -18.29 -21.61
C VAL A 72 22.10 -16.91 -20.96
N ILE A 73 22.73 -15.86 -21.51
CA ILE A 73 22.69 -14.52 -20.89
C ILE A 73 21.26 -13.98 -20.77
N PRO A 74 20.43 -13.98 -21.84
CA PRO A 74 19.05 -13.50 -21.73
C PRO A 74 18.18 -14.36 -20.79
N LEU A 75 18.40 -15.68 -20.75
CA LEU A 75 17.67 -16.57 -19.86
C LEU A 75 18.00 -16.29 -18.39
N VAL A 76 19.28 -16.09 -18.07
CA VAL A 76 19.71 -15.76 -16.69
C VAL A 76 19.13 -14.42 -16.26
N ASN A 77 19.17 -13.40 -17.12
CA ASN A 77 18.59 -12.09 -16.83
C ASN A 77 17.06 -12.19 -16.64
N TYR A 78 16.36 -12.92 -17.50
CA TYR A 78 14.92 -13.15 -17.34
C TYR A 78 14.58 -13.88 -16.03
N MET A 79 15.38 -14.88 -15.66
CA MET A 79 15.19 -15.60 -14.40
C MET A 79 15.46 -14.71 -13.18
N SER A 80 16.51 -13.89 -13.18
CA SER A 80 16.79 -12.96 -12.07
C SER A 80 15.66 -11.96 -11.88
N ASP A 81 15.18 -11.37 -12.98
CA ASP A 81 14.09 -10.39 -12.94
C ASP A 81 12.80 -11.04 -12.40
N SER A 82 12.48 -12.26 -12.87
CA SER A 82 11.28 -12.97 -12.41
C SER A 82 11.35 -13.43 -10.95
N ILE A 83 12.53 -13.77 -10.43
CA ILE A 83 12.69 -14.18 -9.02
C ILE A 83 12.55 -12.98 -8.09
N GLU A 84 13.12 -11.84 -8.49
CA GLU A 84 13.01 -10.59 -7.75
C GLU A 84 11.56 -10.10 -7.72
N GLU A 85 10.89 -10.09 -8.87
CA GLU A 85 9.48 -9.70 -8.99
C GLU A 85 8.56 -10.61 -8.14
N ASN A 86 8.71 -11.93 -8.26
CA ASN A 86 7.92 -12.88 -7.45
C ASN A 86 8.22 -12.79 -5.95
N GLY A 87 9.48 -12.52 -5.58
CA GLY A 87 9.88 -12.25 -4.20
C GLY A 87 9.18 -11.01 -3.65
N MET A 88 9.19 -9.92 -4.40
CA MET A 88 8.55 -8.65 -4.04
C MET A 88 7.02 -8.76 -3.93
N HIS A 89 6.36 -9.47 -4.84
CA HIS A 89 4.92 -9.74 -4.72
C HIS A 89 4.61 -10.58 -3.47
N GLY A 90 5.42 -11.58 -3.15
CA GLY A 90 5.28 -12.37 -1.94
C GLY A 90 5.44 -11.54 -0.66
N LEU A 91 6.41 -10.62 -0.64
CA LEU A 91 6.62 -9.70 0.48
C LEU A 91 5.46 -8.72 0.64
N ARG A 92 5.01 -8.08 -0.46
CA ARG A 92 3.85 -7.18 -0.44
C ARG A 92 2.58 -7.88 0.04
N PHE A 93 2.31 -9.08 -0.46
CA PHE A 93 1.17 -9.88 -0.02
C PHE A 93 1.22 -10.16 1.49
N ARG A 94 2.40 -10.49 2.03
CA ARG A 94 2.58 -10.68 3.48
C ARG A 94 2.41 -9.38 4.27
N ALA A 95 2.94 -8.26 3.79
CA ALA A 95 2.74 -6.96 4.41
C ALA A 95 1.24 -6.59 4.45
N LEU A 96 0.50 -6.81 3.36
CA LEU A 96 -0.95 -6.64 3.32
C LEU A 96 -1.65 -7.52 4.37
N HIS A 97 -1.30 -8.81 4.49
CA HIS A 97 -1.92 -9.69 5.49
C HIS A 97 -1.64 -9.23 6.92
N LEU A 98 -0.43 -8.69 7.18
CA LEU A 98 -0.10 -8.11 8.47
C LEU A 98 -0.92 -6.83 8.75
N ALA A 99 -1.11 -5.99 7.74
CA ALA A 99 -2.00 -4.82 7.84
C ALA A 99 -3.45 -5.24 8.14
N GLU A 100 -3.97 -6.28 7.47
CA GLU A 100 -5.30 -6.83 7.73
C GLU A 100 -5.45 -7.37 9.15
N CYS A 101 -4.40 -8.03 9.68
CA CYS A 101 -4.38 -8.44 11.08
C CYS A 101 -4.46 -7.23 12.01
N GLY A 102 -3.73 -6.16 11.71
CA GLY A 102 -3.79 -4.91 12.46
C GLY A 102 -5.15 -4.22 12.39
N ILE A 103 -5.82 -4.23 11.23
CA ILE A 103 -7.21 -3.74 11.10
C ILE A 103 -8.15 -4.53 12.02
N ALA A 104 -8.07 -5.86 12.03
CA ALA A 104 -8.91 -6.68 12.91
C ALA A 104 -8.68 -6.37 14.40
N VAL A 105 -7.43 -6.13 14.80
CA VAL A 105 -7.08 -5.70 16.16
C VAL A 105 -7.64 -4.31 16.45
N GLY A 106 -7.44 -3.34 15.56
CA GLY A 106 -7.87 -1.95 15.76
C GLY A 106 -9.38 -1.74 15.76
N LEU A 107 -10.14 -2.62 15.10
CA LEU A 107 -11.60 -2.60 15.11
C LEU A 107 -12.21 -3.31 16.32
N HIS A 108 -11.42 -3.99 17.15
CA HIS A 108 -11.95 -4.68 18.30
C HIS A 108 -12.50 -3.68 19.35
N PRO A 109 -13.75 -3.82 19.84
CA PRO A 109 -14.41 -2.80 20.67
C PRO A 109 -13.69 -2.45 21.97
N GLN A 110 -12.91 -3.39 22.52
CA GLN A 110 -12.16 -3.21 23.76
C GLN A 110 -10.81 -2.52 23.56
N VAL A 111 -10.32 -2.45 22.32
CA VAL A 111 -9.02 -1.85 22.02
C VAL A 111 -9.20 -0.33 21.97
N ARG A 112 -8.34 0.36 22.71
CA ARG A 112 -8.32 1.82 22.79
C ARG A 112 -7.19 2.37 21.93
N PRO A 113 -7.31 3.62 21.44
CA PRO A 113 -6.16 4.33 20.91
C PRO A 113 -4.98 4.28 21.89
N GLY A 114 -3.77 4.11 21.39
CA GLY A 114 -2.56 4.03 22.21
C GLY A 114 -2.27 2.67 22.86
N ASP A 115 -3.19 1.71 22.79
CA ASP A 115 -2.99 0.37 23.38
C ASP A 115 -1.76 -0.34 22.76
N PRO A 116 -0.83 -0.91 23.57
CA PRO A 116 0.32 -1.65 23.08
C PRO A 116 -0.01 -2.74 22.05
N VAL A 117 -1.21 -3.31 22.09
CA VAL A 117 -1.67 -4.34 21.12
C VAL A 117 -1.70 -3.82 19.67
N LEU A 118 -1.79 -2.50 19.48
CA LEU A 118 -1.78 -1.83 18.17
C LEU A 118 -0.41 -1.84 17.50
N LYS A 119 0.66 -2.18 18.22
CA LYS A 119 2.02 -2.27 17.69
C LYS A 119 2.57 -3.66 17.95
N GLN A 120 2.62 -4.49 16.90
CA GLN A 120 3.18 -5.84 17.00
C GLN A 120 4.38 -5.99 16.09
N THR A 121 5.45 -6.59 16.62
CA THR A 121 6.62 -7.01 15.85
C THR A 121 6.73 -8.53 15.93
N LEU A 122 6.74 -9.17 14.76
CA LEU A 122 6.89 -10.60 14.57
C LEU A 122 8.31 -10.88 14.06
N GLY A 123 9.10 -11.61 14.85
CA GLY A 123 10.49 -11.91 14.52
C GLY A 123 11.37 -10.66 14.53
N SER A 124 12.30 -10.57 13.58
CA SER A 124 13.27 -9.47 13.52
C SER A 124 12.79 -8.27 12.71
N ASP A 125 11.96 -8.49 11.68
CA ASP A 125 11.70 -7.44 10.67
C ASP A 125 10.32 -7.53 10.02
N SER A 126 9.35 -8.09 10.74
CA SER A 126 7.95 -8.08 10.29
C SER A 126 7.03 -7.61 11.39
N GLY A 127 5.87 -7.08 11.06
CA GLY A 127 4.93 -6.60 12.05
C GLY A 127 3.86 -5.71 11.47
N PHE A 128 3.07 -5.11 12.35
CA PHE A 128 2.11 -4.09 11.98
C PHE A 128 2.07 -2.99 13.05
N THR A 129 1.70 -1.80 12.60
CA THR A 129 1.37 -0.66 13.45
C THR A 129 -0.03 -0.20 13.08
N VAL A 130 -0.87 0.03 14.08
CA VAL A 130 -2.25 0.51 13.91
C VAL A 130 -2.40 1.87 14.56
N THR A 131 -3.07 2.77 13.84
CA THR A 131 -3.49 4.07 14.34
C THR A 131 -5.01 4.12 14.32
N ILE A 132 -5.62 4.24 15.49
CA ILE A 132 -7.05 4.45 15.64
C ILE A 132 -7.28 5.97 15.75
N SER A 133 -8.11 6.49 14.87
CA SER A 133 -8.53 7.89 14.84
C SER A 133 -10.03 8.01 14.60
N SER A 134 -10.51 9.24 14.47
CA SER A 134 -11.90 9.57 14.14
C SER A 134 -11.99 10.06 12.71
N GLU A 135 -13.05 9.69 11.99
CA GLU A 135 -13.33 10.30 10.69
C GLU A 135 -13.72 11.78 10.83
N GLY A 136 -14.29 12.17 11.99
CA GLY A 136 -14.55 13.56 12.35
C GLY A 136 -13.28 14.39 12.60
N ALA A 137 -12.09 13.77 12.55
CA ALA A 137 -10.84 14.52 12.49
C ALA A 137 -10.68 15.32 11.19
N ARG A 138 -11.56 15.10 10.20
CA ARG A 138 -11.54 15.74 8.88
C ARG A 138 -12.86 16.48 8.66
N ILE A 139 -12.82 17.51 7.82
CA ILE A 139 -14.02 18.29 7.48
C ILE A 139 -14.92 17.46 6.56
N PRO A 140 -16.20 17.24 6.91
CA PRO A 140 -17.15 16.52 6.07
C PRO A 140 -17.57 17.40 4.87
N ILE A 141 -16.92 17.23 3.73
CA ILE A 141 -17.06 18.17 2.59
C ILE A 141 -18.49 18.27 2.07
N ASN A 142 -19.24 17.17 2.13
CA ASN A 142 -20.63 17.12 1.65
C ASN A 142 -21.62 17.93 2.53
N TYR A 143 -21.13 18.58 3.60
CA TYR A 143 -21.90 19.48 4.45
C TYR A 143 -21.53 20.97 4.23
N ILE A 144 -20.70 21.30 3.24
CA ILE A 144 -20.26 22.68 2.94
C ILE A 144 -21.41 23.66 2.64
N THR A 145 -22.60 23.16 2.29
CA THR A 145 -23.78 23.99 2.08
C THR A 145 -24.22 24.69 3.37
N ASP A 146 -23.92 24.12 4.54
CA ASP A 146 -24.08 24.78 5.85
C ASP A 146 -23.11 25.95 5.97
N SER A 147 -23.60 27.10 6.43
CA SER A 147 -22.80 28.33 6.53
C SER A 147 -21.58 28.17 7.45
N ARG A 148 -21.67 27.32 8.47
CA ARG A 148 -20.57 27.11 9.42
C ARG A 148 -19.45 26.31 8.80
N PHE A 149 -19.76 25.22 8.08
CA PHE A 149 -18.73 24.48 7.34
C PHE A 149 -18.09 25.34 6.26
N ARG A 150 -18.88 26.19 5.61
CA ARG A 150 -18.36 27.16 4.63
C ARG A 150 -17.33 28.11 5.24
N GLU A 151 -17.64 28.68 6.40
CA GLU A 151 -16.76 29.57 7.15
C GLU A 151 -15.49 28.84 7.62
N ILE A 152 -15.62 27.63 8.15
CA ILE A 152 -14.47 26.81 8.57
C ILE A 152 -13.55 26.51 7.39
N ILE A 153 -14.08 26.13 6.23
CA ILE A 153 -13.27 25.82 5.04
C ILE A 153 -12.62 27.10 4.50
N TYR A 154 -13.33 28.23 4.50
CA TYR A 154 -12.76 29.52 4.16
C TYR A 154 -11.56 29.86 5.06
N ASN A 155 -11.74 29.78 6.39
CA ASN A 155 -10.68 30.03 7.36
C ASN A 155 -9.48 29.10 7.13
N LEU A 156 -9.73 27.81 6.88
CA LEU A 156 -8.68 26.84 6.56
C LEU A 156 -7.88 27.23 5.30
N PHE A 157 -8.54 27.70 4.25
CA PHE A 157 -7.86 28.16 3.04
C PHE A 157 -7.04 29.43 3.27
N ILE A 158 -7.52 30.35 4.12
CA ILE A 158 -6.73 31.51 4.54
C ILE A 158 -5.48 31.08 5.33
N LEU A 159 -5.60 30.09 6.22
CA LEU A 159 -4.45 29.51 6.92
C LEU A 159 -3.42 28.91 5.96
N TRP A 160 -3.87 28.28 4.87
CA TRP A 160 -3.03 27.78 3.77
C TRP A 160 -2.50 28.86 2.83
N ARG A 161 -2.67 30.13 3.19
CA ARG A 161 -2.14 31.31 2.47
C ARG A 161 -2.76 31.55 1.09
N LEU A 162 -3.98 31.06 0.86
CA LEU A 162 -4.76 31.51 -0.30
C LEU A 162 -5.14 32.98 -0.11
N THR A 163 -5.22 33.72 -1.21
CA THR A 163 -5.80 35.07 -1.16
C THR A 163 -7.30 35.00 -0.83
N PRO A 164 -7.90 36.03 -0.21
CA PRO A 164 -9.33 36.02 0.10
C PRO A 164 -10.21 35.69 -1.11
N GLN A 165 -9.86 36.19 -2.28
CA GLN A 165 -10.58 35.92 -3.53
C GLN A 165 -10.43 34.46 -3.99
N GLU A 166 -9.24 33.87 -3.90
CA GLU A 166 -9.04 32.46 -4.23
C GLU A 166 -9.81 31.55 -3.26
N ALA A 167 -9.78 31.88 -1.96
CA ALA A 167 -10.51 31.15 -0.93
C ALA A 167 -12.03 31.22 -1.15
N GLU A 168 -12.60 32.42 -1.38
CA GLU A 168 -14.03 32.59 -1.71
C GLU A 168 -14.40 31.82 -2.98
N THR A 169 -13.56 31.88 -4.02
CA THR A 169 -13.80 31.15 -5.28
C THR A 169 -13.84 29.64 -5.06
N ALA A 170 -12.90 29.10 -4.30
CA ALA A 170 -12.85 27.66 -4.00
C ALA A 170 -14.03 27.22 -3.14
N VAL A 171 -14.37 28.00 -2.11
CA VAL A 171 -15.47 27.69 -1.20
C VAL A 171 -16.83 27.74 -1.91
N ASP A 172 -17.09 28.78 -2.70
CA ASP A 172 -18.32 28.87 -3.50
C ASP A 172 -18.38 27.77 -4.56
N GLY A 173 -17.25 27.47 -5.22
CA GLY A 173 -17.16 26.40 -6.22
C GLY A 173 -17.44 25.01 -5.64
N LEU A 174 -16.94 24.74 -4.43
CA LEU A 174 -17.24 23.52 -3.68
C LEU A 174 -18.70 23.47 -3.23
N ALA A 175 -19.27 24.61 -2.81
CA ALA A 175 -20.66 24.66 -2.37
C ALA A 175 -21.66 24.45 -3.52
N ASP A 176 -21.44 25.08 -4.68
CA ASP A 176 -22.26 24.89 -5.90
C ASP A 176 -22.12 23.46 -6.42
N TRP A 177 -21.00 22.78 -6.18
CA TRP A 177 -20.84 21.37 -6.55
C TRP A 177 -21.75 20.44 -5.72
N VAL A 178 -21.90 20.75 -4.43
CA VAL A 178 -22.56 19.88 -3.45
C VAL A 178 -24.07 20.11 -3.42
N ASP A 179 -24.52 21.36 -3.59
CA ASP A 179 -25.94 21.67 -3.52
C ASP A 179 -26.75 21.05 -4.68
N THR A 180 -28.07 21.03 -4.51
CA THR A 180 -28.99 20.36 -5.44
C THR A 180 -29.64 21.31 -6.43
N ASP A 181 -29.37 22.61 -6.31
CA ASP A 181 -30.02 23.61 -7.15
C ASP A 181 -29.16 23.91 -8.39
N SER A 182 -29.37 25.04 -9.03
CA SER A 182 -28.61 25.43 -10.22
C SER A 182 -28.28 26.93 -10.18
N GLN A 183 -28.30 27.50 -8.97
CA GLN A 183 -28.08 28.91 -8.71
C GLN A 183 -26.62 29.12 -8.38
N MET A 184 -25.90 29.65 -9.37
CA MET A 184 -24.49 29.98 -9.20
C MET A 184 -24.30 31.05 -8.11
N ARG A 185 -23.42 30.77 -7.14
CA ARG A 185 -22.97 31.77 -6.16
C ARG A 185 -22.07 32.83 -6.80
N THR A 186 -21.76 33.88 -6.04
CA THR A 186 -20.98 35.04 -6.54
C THR A 186 -19.70 34.62 -7.27
N TYR A 187 -18.93 33.70 -6.68
CA TYR A 187 -17.70 33.18 -7.28
C TYR A 187 -17.78 31.69 -7.64
N GLY A 188 -18.98 31.11 -7.54
CA GLY A 188 -19.22 29.69 -7.76
C GLY A 188 -19.23 29.27 -9.23
N ALA A 189 -19.69 28.04 -9.48
CA ALA A 189 -19.73 27.43 -10.79
C ALA A 189 -20.84 26.39 -10.90
N GLU A 190 -21.64 26.55 -11.95
CA GLU A 190 -22.73 25.65 -12.30
C GLU A 190 -22.52 25.01 -13.67
N SER A 191 -23.51 24.25 -14.15
CA SER A 191 -23.38 23.45 -15.38
C SER A 191 -22.81 24.17 -16.60
N ASP A 192 -23.11 25.46 -16.77
CA ASP A 192 -22.61 26.25 -17.90
C ASP A 192 -21.09 26.45 -17.83
N TYR A 193 -20.53 26.65 -16.64
CA TYR A 193 -19.07 26.77 -16.43
C TYR A 193 -18.31 25.50 -16.82
N TYR A 194 -18.88 24.33 -16.51
CA TYR A 194 -18.26 23.04 -16.76
C TYR A 194 -18.45 22.59 -18.23
N LYS A 195 -19.61 22.86 -18.84
CA LYS A 195 -19.85 22.61 -20.27
C LYS A 195 -18.82 23.31 -21.16
N GLU A 196 -18.52 24.57 -20.86
CA GLU A 196 -17.49 25.35 -21.59
C GLU A 196 -16.09 24.72 -21.50
N ARG A 197 -15.83 23.93 -20.45
CA ARG A 197 -14.56 23.22 -20.20
C ARG A 197 -14.56 21.76 -20.69
N GLY A 198 -15.61 21.34 -21.41
CA GLY A 198 -15.74 19.99 -21.95
C GLY A 198 -16.36 18.98 -20.98
N TYR A 199 -16.88 19.44 -19.84
CA TYR A 199 -17.50 18.62 -18.81
C TYR A 199 -19.03 18.80 -18.82
N ALA A 200 -19.70 18.15 -19.77
CA ALA A 200 -21.13 18.39 -20.02
C ALA A 200 -22.05 17.87 -18.90
N ASP A 201 -21.62 16.86 -18.16
CA ASP A 201 -22.40 16.17 -17.12
C ASP A 201 -22.09 16.66 -15.68
N PHE A 202 -21.41 17.80 -15.55
CA PHE A 202 -21.00 18.38 -14.27
C PHE A 202 -21.61 19.79 -14.05
N PRO A 203 -21.83 20.22 -12.78
CA PRO A 203 -21.70 19.43 -11.57
C PRO A 203 -22.81 18.39 -11.45
N ARG A 204 -22.62 17.38 -10.59
CA ARG A 204 -23.60 16.29 -10.40
C ARG A 204 -24.73 16.65 -9.44
N ASN A 205 -24.55 17.73 -8.68
CA ASN A 205 -25.49 18.28 -7.72
C ASN A 205 -25.95 17.24 -6.67
N GLN A 206 -24.99 16.40 -6.25
CA GLN A 206 -25.20 15.20 -5.42
C GLN A 206 -24.08 14.99 -4.37
N GLY A 207 -23.24 16.00 -4.12
CA GLY A 207 -22.05 15.87 -3.30
C GLY A 207 -20.90 15.12 -3.98
N PHE A 208 -19.76 15.06 -3.31
CA PHE A 208 -18.56 14.37 -3.76
C PHE A 208 -18.62 12.87 -3.41
N GLY A 209 -18.39 12.02 -4.41
CA GLY A 209 -18.22 10.58 -4.22
C GLY A 209 -16.81 10.19 -3.78
N SER A 210 -15.81 10.97 -4.19
CA SER A 210 -14.41 10.81 -3.78
C SER A 210 -13.74 12.18 -3.61
N LEU A 211 -12.65 12.21 -2.85
CA LEU A 211 -11.83 13.42 -2.76
C LEU A 211 -11.19 13.75 -4.12
N ASP A 212 -10.93 12.77 -4.99
CA ASP A 212 -10.37 13.03 -6.31
C ASP A 212 -11.34 13.77 -7.24
N GLU A 213 -12.64 13.69 -6.99
CA GLU A 213 -13.64 14.50 -7.70
C GLU A 213 -13.57 15.97 -7.26
N MET A 214 -13.16 16.23 -6.02
CA MET A 214 -13.10 17.58 -5.44
C MET A 214 -12.18 18.51 -6.21
N ILE A 215 -11.11 18.00 -6.84
CA ILE A 215 -10.19 18.82 -7.65
C ILE A 215 -10.86 19.46 -8.88
N LEU A 216 -12.00 18.92 -9.32
CA LEU A 216 -12.74 19.44 -10.48
C LEU A 216 -13.54 20.69 -10.12
N ALA A 217 -13.84 20.92 -8.85
CA ALA A 217 -14.57 22.09 -8.41
C ALA A 217 -13.75 23.36 -8.69
N LYS A 218 -14.44 24.42 -9.11
CA LYS A 218 -13.81 25.71 -9.42
C LYS A 218 -13.02 26.23 -8.21
N GLY A 219 -11.78 26.67 -8.44
CA GLY A 219 -10.88 27.23 -7.41
C GLY A 219 -10.00 26.21 -6.68
N MET A 220 -10.25 24.90 -6.85
CA MET A 220 -9.44 23.87 -6.20
C MET A 220 -8.03 23.71 -6.78
N ASP A 221 -7.78 24.25 -7.98
CA ASP A 221 -6.44 24.36 -8.56
C ASP A 221 -5.51 25.27 -7.73
N ALA A 222 -6.05 26.34 -7.16
CA ALA A 222 -5.32 27.19 -6.23
C ALA A 222 -5.02 26.46 -4.92
N VAL A 223 -5.98 25.70 -4.40
CA VAL A 223 -5.81 24.89 -3.18
C VAL A 223 -4.73 23.82 -3.38
N GLU A 224 -4.79 23.04 -4.46
CA GLU A 224 -3.79 22.01 -4.80
C GLU A 224 -2.38 22.58 -4.90
N ARG A 225 -2.24 23.76 -5.53
CA ARG A 225 -0.95 24.45 -5.64
C ARG A 225 -0.39 24.88 -4.28
N MET A 226 -1.24 25.37 -3.38
CA MET A 226 -0.81 25.90 -2.08
C MET A 226 -0.62 24.81 -1.02
N LYS A 227 -1.42 23.76 -1.06
CA LYS A 227 -1.45 22.68 -0.07
C LYS A 227 -1.64 21.32 -0.75
N PRO A 228 -0.58 20.70 -1.33
CA PRO A 228 -0.72 19.43 -2.08
C PRO A 228 -1.31 18.26 -1.28
N ASP A 229 -1.21 18.29 0.05
CA ASP A 229 -1.76 17.31 0.99
C ASP A 229 -3.17 17.64 1.50
N TRP A 230 -3.89 18.60 0.87
CA TRP A 230 -5.23 19.02 1.28
C TRP A 230 -6.22 17.86 1.45
N ARG A 231 -6.06 16.78 0.67
CA ARG A 231 -6.91 15.57 0.75
C ARG A 231 -6.95 14.97 2.16
N THR A 232 -5.89 15.15 2.95
CA THR A 232 -5.83 14.62 4.32
C THR A 232 -6.77 15.32 5.31
N TYR A 233 -7.29 16.50 4.95
CA TYR A 233 -8.12 17.36 5.80
C TYR A 233 -9.63 17.21 5.57
N PHE A 234 -10.03 16.55 4.49
CA PHE A 234 -11.42 16.40 4.09
C PHE A 234 -11.89 14.96 4.10
N SER A 235 -13.19 14.75 4.25
CA SER A 235 -13.82 13.44 4.18
C SER A 235 -15.14 13.49 3.42
N THR A 236 -15.37 12.51 2.56
CA THR A 236 -16.68 12.24 1.96
C THR A 236 -17.56 11.32 2.82
N TYR A 237 -17.02 10.75 3.90
CA TYR A 237 -17.70 9.80 4.79
C TYR A 237 -18.08 10.37 6.17
N GLY A 238 -17.75 11.65 6.42
CA GLY A 238 -18.12 12.31 7.66
C GLY A 238 -19.64 12.51 7.78
N ASP A 239 -20.13 12.59 9.03
CA ASP A 239 -21.56 12.63 9.37
C ASP A 239 -22.04 14.02 9.81
N GLY A 240 -21.29 15.07 9.45
CA GLY A 240 -21.62 16.45 9.77
C GLY A 240 -21.07 16.93 11.12
N TYR A 241 -20.15 16.17 11.72
CA TYR A 241 -19.45 16.56 12.95
C TYR A 241 -17.93 16.63 12.76
N ILE A 242 -17.31 17.57 13.47
CA ILE A 242 -15.85 17.65 13.65
C ILE A 242 -15.52 17.22 15.07
N ASP A 243 -14.61 16.26 15.20
CA ASP A 243 -14.17 15.69 16.45
C ASP A 243 -12.94 16.43 16.99
N LEU A 244 -13.14 17.22 18.05
CA LEU A 244 -12.07 18.03 18.63
C LEU A 244 -10.96 17.19 19.27
N ASN A 245 -11.22 15.93 19.64
CA ASN A 245 -10.21 15.04 20.22
C ASN A 245 -9.25 14.47 19.15
N TYR A 246 -9.59 14.53 17.88
CA TYR A 246 -8.74 14.00 16.81
C TYR A 246 -8.40 15.00 15.71
N ALA A 247 -9.13 16.11 15.60
CA ALA A 247 -8.89 17.12 14.58
C ALA A 247 -7.43 17.63 14.61
N PRO A 248 -6.78 17.77 13.44
CA PRO A 248 -5.44 18.35 13.34
C PRO A 248 -5.48 19.84 13.70
N GLN A 249 -4.30 20.38 14.01
CA GLN A 249 -4.13 21.74 14.47
C GLN A 249 -4.80 22.79 13.57
N GLU A 250 -4.60 22.70 12.25
CA GLU A 250 -5.14 23.69 11.31
C GLU A 250 -6.68 23.65 11.26
N ILE A 251 -7.30 22.48 11.43
CA ILE A 251 -8.77 22.37 11.51
C ILE A 251 -9.26 22.99 12.82
N LEU A 252 -8.57 22.75 13.94
CA LEU A 252 -8.92 23.38 15.22
C LEU A 252 -8.83 24.92 15.14
N MET A 253 -7.79 25.43 14.49
CA MET A 253 -7.61 26.87 14.24
C MET A 253 -8.74 27.42 13.35
N ALA A 254 -9.09 26.70 12.28
CA ALA A 254 -10.16 27.11 11.37
C ALA A 254 -11.56 27.07 12.01
N VAL A 255 -11.79 26.11 12.91
CA VAL A 255 -13.06 25.92 13.63
C VAL A 255 -13.33 27.02 14.65
N ALA A 256 -12.30 27.47 15.36
CA ALA A 256 -12.42 28.45 16.44
C ALA A 256 -11.95 29.86 16.05
N ASP A 257 -11.56 30.05 14.79
CA ASP A 257 -10.91 31.28 14.29
C ASP A 257 -9.80 31.79 15.24
N VAL A 258 -8.95 30.87 15.70
CA VAL A 258 -7.93 31.16 16.72
C VAL A 258 -6.51 30.98 16.20
N GLU A 259 -5.59 31.64 16.91
CA GLU A 259 -4.16 31.46 16.73
C GLU A 259 -3.68 30.06 17.17
N GLU A 260 -2.50 29.70 16.69
CA GLU A 260 -1.84 28.42 16.93
C GLU A 260 -1.72 28.06 18.43
N ASN A 261 -1.49 29.04 19.31
CA ASN A 261 -1.31 28.79 20.75
C ASN A 261 -2.54 28.14 21.41
N ALA A 262 -3.75 28.52 21.00
CA ALA A 262 -4.99 27.97 21.55
C ALA A 262 -5.20 26.52 21.08
N ALA A 263 -5.01 26.27 19.78
CA ALA A 263 -5.07 24.93 19.21
C ALA A 263 -4.01 23.99 19.83
N GLN A 264 -2.78 24.47 20.02
CA GLN A 264 -1.71 23.72 20.68
C GLN A 264 -2.04 23.42 22.16
N SER A 265 -2.74 24.31 22.85
CA SER A 265 -3.15 24.08 24.24
C SER A 265 -4.12 22.91 24.35
N LEU A 266 -5.10 22.81 23.43
CA LEU A 266 -5.98 21.65 23.33
C LEU A 266 -5.18 20.39 22.99
N ILE A 267 -4.34 20.43 21.95
CA ILE A 267 -3.54 19.27 21.50
C ILE A 267 -2.67 18.74 22.65
N ARG A 268 -1.98 19.63 23.36
CA ARG A 268 -1.14 19.27 24.49
C ARG A 268 -1.93 18.63 25.62
N GLU A 269 -3.12 19.12 25.94
CA GLU A 269 -3.94 18.54 27.01
C GLU A 269 -4.45 17.14 26.62
N ARG A 270 -4.82 16.92 25.34
CA ARG A 270 -5.25 15.60 24.86
C ARG A 270 -4.09 14.62 24.65
N SER A 271 -2.88 15.08 24.30
CA SER A 271 -1.68 14.23 24.11
C SER A 271 -0.98 13.80 25.41
N GLY A 272 -1.62 13.97 26.56
CA GLY A 272 -1.07 13.46 27.82
C GLY A 272 0.21 14.15 28.29
N ALA A 273 1.00 13.43 29.07
CA ALA A 273 2.21 13.92 29.71
C ALA A 273 3.44 13.81 28.80
N ASP A 274 3.47 12.82 27.91
CA ASP A 274 4.55 12.64 26.95
C ASP A 274 4.46 13.61 25.74
N GLY A 275 3.27 14.17 25.48
CA GLY A 275 3.02 15.11 24.40
C GLY A 275 3.04 14.47 23.02
N ILE A 276 2.99 13.14 22.94
CA ILE A 276 3.02 12.37 21.70
C ILE A 276 1.59 11.90 21.41
N PRO A 277 0.95 12.37 20.34
CA PRO A 277 -0.40 11.91 20.00
C PRO A 277 -0.45 10.41 19.71
N GLY A 278 -1.52 9.75 20.16
CA GLY A 278 -1.82 8.35 19.90
C GLY A 278 -1.12 7.37 20.84
N THR A 279 -0.79 7.79 22.07
CA THR A 279 -0.16 6.98 23.12
C THR A 279 -1.15 6.62 24.22
N GLU A 280 -0.72 5.76 25.16
CA GLU A 280 -1.57 5.26 26.25
C GLU A 280 -2.04 6.36 27.21
N ASP A 281 -1.28 7.46 27.32
CA ASP A 281 -1.57 8.59 28.20
C ASP A 281 -2.43 9.68 27.55
N ASP A 282 -2.85 9.49 26.30
CA ASP A 282 -3.82 10.36 25.64
C ASP A 282 -5.13 10.44 26.42
N LYS A 283 -5.65 11.67 26.57
CA LYS A 283 -6.90 11.95 27.28
C LYS A 283 -8.00 12.29 26.30
N THR A 284 -9.17 11.69 26.49
CA THR A 284 -10.40 12.13 25.83
C THR A 284 -11.00 13.30 26.59
N LEU A 285 -11.00 14.48 25.97
CA LEU A 285 -11.58 15.69 26.54
C LEU A 285 -13.10 15.70 26.33
N GLN A 286 -13.83 16.32 27.26
CA GLN A 286 -15.25 16.61 27.03
C GLN A 286 -15.40 17.81 26.10
N LEU A 287 -16.51 17.91 25.37
CA LEU A 287 -16.75 18.99 24.41
C LEU A 287 -16.59 20.38 25.04
N ASN A 288 -17.21 20.62 26.22
CA ASN A 288 -17.10 21.89 26.92
C ASN A 288 -15.66 22.23 27.36
N GLN A 289 -14.87 21.22 27.71
CA GLN A 289 -13.47 21.43 28.08
C GLN A 289 -12.63 21.76 26.84
N ALA A 290 -12.87 21.05 25.74
CA ALA A 290 -12.19 21.29 24.47
C ALA A 290 -12.46 22.70 23.93
N THR A 291 -13.72 23.15 23.90
CA THR A 291 -14.07 24.51 23.45
C THR A 291 -13.49 25.60 24.34
N GLN A 292 -13.45 25.39 25.66
CA GLN A 292 -12.79 26.32 26.60
C GLN A 292 -11.28 26.42 26.35
N LEU A 293 -10.60 25.31 26.06
CA LEU A 293 -9.16 25.32 25.75
C LEU A 293 -8.86 26.00 24.42
N LEU A 294 -9.79 25.95 23.46
CA LEU A 294 -9.71 26.71 22.21
C LEU A 294 -9.98 28.21 22.41
N GLY A 295 -10.39 28.64 23.60
CA GLY A 295 -10.67 30.05 23.88
C GLY A 295 -12.03 30.53 23.34
N MET A 296 -12.89 29.62 22.90
CA MET A 296 -14.24 29.96 22.44
C MET A 296 -15.05 30.53 23.61
N ASP A 297 -15.79 31.61 23.37
CA ASP A 297 -16.73 32.11 24.35
C ASP A 297 -17.97 31.21 24.45
N GLY A 298 -18.80 31.44 25.48
CA GLY A 298 -19.98 30.61 25.72
C GLY A 298 -21.05 30.69 24.64
N GLN A 299 -21.09 31.75 23.82
CA GLN A 299 -22.07 31.92 22.75
C GLN A 299 -21.56 31.28 21.45
N GLU A 300 -20.29 31.46 21.13
CA GLU A 300 -19.60 30.84 20.01
C GLU A 300 -19.60 29.31 20.12
N ALA A 301 -19.24 28.78 21.30
CA ALA A 301 -19.32 27.34 21.53
C ALA A 301 -20.75 26.80 21.33
N GLN A 302 -21.78 27.58 21.70
CA GLN A 302 -23.19 27.19 21.51
C GLN A 302 -23.63 27.17 20.05
N SER A 303 -23.14 28.10 19.21
CA SER A 303 -23.49 28.13 17.78
C SER A 303 -22.86 26.96 17.00
N LEU A 304 -21.69 26.49 17.46
CA LEU A 304 -20.95 25.39 16.85
C LEU A 304 -21.28 24.01 17.45
N ASN A 305 -21.94 23.93 18.61
CA ASN A 305 -22.29 22.67 19.28
C ASN A 305 -23.03 21.65 18.39
N SER A 306 -23.73 22.08 17.34
CA SER A 306 -24.43 21.16 16.45
C SER A 306 -23.55 20.56 15.34
N ILE A 307 -22.29 20.99 15.21
CA ILE A 307 -21.31 20.48 14.25
C ILE A 307 -20.00 20.04 14.92
N LEU A 308 -19.88 20.19 16.23
CA LEU A 308 -18.71 19.75 17.00
C LEU A 308 -19.08 18.56 17.88
N THR A 309 -18.13 17.63 18.02
CA THR A 309 -18.24 16.50 18.93
C THR A 309 -16.91 16.24 19.63
N ALA A 310 -16.97 15.48 20.71
CA ALA A 310 -15.83 14.94 21.43
C ALA A 310 -15.82 13.40 21.47
N ASP A 311 -16.90 12.75 21.00
CA ASP A 311 -17.00 11.30 20.84
C ASP A 311 -17.74 11.03 19.52
N HIS A 312 -16.97 10.93 18.44
CA HIS A 312 -17.49 10.68 17.12
C HIS A 312 -17.78 9.18 16.90
N LEU A 313 -18.92 8.87 16.27
CA LEU A 313 -19.34 7.48 16.06
C LEU A 313 -18.56 6.79 14.95
N THR A 314 -18.06 7.55 13.98
CA THR A 314 -17.32 6.99 12.83
C THR A 314 -15.82 7.00 13.12
N ARG A 315 -15.24 5.80 13.26
CA ARG A 315 -13.82 5.57 13.49
C ARG A 315 -13.10 5.32 12.18
N ARG A 316 -11.83 5.75 12.13
CA ARG A 316 -10.90 5.45 11.07
C ARG A 316 -9.72 4.68 11.64
N VAL A 317 -9.57 3.44 11.19
CA VAL A 317 -8.47 2.55 11.60
C VAL A 317 -7.50 2.43 10.44
N GLU A 318 -6.28 2.89 10.64
CA GLU A 318 -5.19 2.76 9.66
C GLU A 318 -4.21 1.70 10.18
N SER A 319 -3.91 0.69 9.37
CA SER A 319 -2.88 -0.29 9.71
C SER A 319 -1.80 -0.34 8.64
N VAL A 320 -0.55 -0.22 9.07
CA VAL A 320 0.64 -0.38 8.23
C VAL A 320 1.30 -1.70 8.58
N GLY A 321 1.22 -2.66 7.67
CA GLY A 321 1.97 -3.90 7.74
C GLY A 321 3.35 -3.72 7.13
N ARG A 322 4.37 -4.32 7.74
CA ARG A 322 5.77 -4.24 7.30
C ARG A 322 6.44 -5.60 7.26
N ILE A 323 7.28 -5.81 6.26
CA ILE A 323 8.20 -6.94 6.16
C ILE A 323 9.47 -6.50 5.43
N GLY A 324 10.60 -6.43 6.15
CA GLY A 324 11.80 -5.79 5.61
C GLY A 324 11.51 -4.34 5.22
N GLU A 325 11.90 -3.99 4.00
CA GLU A 325 11.63 -2.67 3.40
C GLU A 325 10.23 -2.55 2.77
N SER A 326 9.50 -3.66 2.63
CA SER A 326 8.16 -3.65 2.03
C SER A 326 7.11 -3.28 3.09
N THR A 327 6.38 -2.20 2.84
CA THR A 327 5.24 -1.78 3.64
C THR A 327 3.95 -1.80 2.81
N TYR A 328 2.82 -1.92 3.50
CA TYR A 328 1.50 -1.84 2.89
C TYR A 328 0.53 -1.24 3.89
N LYS A 329 -0.28 -0.25 3.46
CA LYS A 329 -1.24 0.42 4.35
C LYS A 329 -2.67 0.05 3.96
N VAL A 330 -3.45 -0.31 4.95
CA VAL A 330 -4.90 -0.52 4.82
C VAL A 330 -5.61 0.48 5.72
N VAL A 331 -6.67 1.08 5.19
CA VAL A 331 -7.52 2.01 5.94
C VAL A 331 -8.94 1.47 5.92
N VAL A 332 -9.57 1.40 7.10
CA VAL A 332 -10.99 1.06 7.24
C VAL A 332 -11.72 2.17 7.98
N ILE A 333 -12.84 2.60 7.40
CA ILE A 333 -13.78 3.52 8.03
C ILE A 333 -14.99 2.69 8.50
N ALA A 334 -15.27 2.74 9.80
CA ALA A 334 -16.36 2.00 10.42
C ALA A 334 -17.14 2.87 11.39
N ARG A 335 -18.47 2.80 11.32
CA ARG A 335 -19.38 3.51 12.22
C ARG A 335 -19.83 2.60 13.35
N ARG A 336 -19.64 3.04 14.59
CA ARG A 336 -20.19 2.40 15.80
C ARG A 336 -21.69 2.64 15.88
N GLN A 337 -22.45 1.57 16.06
CA GLN A 337 -23.89 1.60 16.34
C GLN A 337 -24.15 1.60 17.86
N ASP A 338 -25.39 1.90 18.25
CA ASP A 338 -25.82 1.95 19.65
C ASP A 338 -25.67 0.59 20.38
N ASP A 339 -25.76 -0.51 19.64
CA ASP A 339 -25.57 -1.88 20.14
C ASP A 339 -24.08 -2.28 20.28
N GLY A 340 -23.16 -1.38 19.95
CA GLY A 340 -21.72 -1.60 19.96
C GLY A 340 -21.18 -2.34 18.72
N SER A 341 -22.03 -2.69 17.75
CA SER A 341 -21.60 -3.25 16.47
C SER A 341 -20.95 -2.17 15.58
N LEU A 342 -20.14 -2.61 14.62
CA LEU A 342 -19.49 -1.75 13.64
C LEU A 342 -20.12 -1.95 12.26
N ASN A 343 -20.58 -0.86 11.65
CA ASN A 343 -20.98 -0.82 10.25
C ASN A 343 -19.79 -0.35 9.40
N TYR A 344 -19.37 -1.18 8.44
CA TYR A 344 -18.25 -0.86 7.55
C TYR A 344 -18.71 0.09 6.45
N LEU A 345 -18.09 1.27 6.38
CA LEU A 345 -18.43 2.30 5.40
C LEU A 345 -17.51 2.24 4.18
N ALA A 346 -16.21 2.10 4.40
CA ALA A 346 -15.22 2.09 3.32
C ALA A 346 -13.94 1.35 3.71
N ARG A 347 -13.22 0.86 2.69
CA ARG A 347 -11.89 0.28 2.81
C ARG A 347 -11.01 0.80 1.66
N PHE A 348 -9.80 1.24 2.00
CA PHE A 348 -8.80 1.70 1.04
C PHE A 348 -7.47 0.99 1.27
N GLU A 349 -6.69 0.90 0.21
CA GLU A 349 -5.33 0.37 0.20
C GLU A 349 -4.41 1.50 -0.30
N GLU A 350 -3.32 1.76 0.43
CA GLU A 350 -2.34 2.82 0.15
C GLU A 350 -0.92 2.25 0.06
#